data_AF-A0AAV2TWU3-F1
#
_entry.id   AF-A0AAV2TWU3-F1
#
_cell.length_a   1.000
_cell.length_b   1.000
_cell.length_c   1.000
_cell.angle_alpha   90.00
_cell.angle_beta   90.00
_cell.angle_gamma   90.00
#
_symmetry.space_group_name_H-M   'P 1'
#
loop_
_entity.id
_entity.type
_entity.pdbx_description
1 polymer ?
#
loop_
_entity_poly.entity_id
_entity_poly.type
_entity_poly.pdbx_seq_one_letter_code
_entity_poly.pdbx_strand_id
1 'polypeptide(L)'
;MVKKTKRQALNFPDVQGWVPYRAFSKNKEEIFKNAEEHEYAEVPKDWKEPEFKPEDNPYGRLFAPSSYGTLFPKYREKYIKEIWPTLKKVLLEHHIRAELDLAESSMEVRTTPKTFDPFIILKARDVIRLLARSVPFEQAIRVLQDDVFADIIEINLNNRERFVKRRNRLIGSEGETLKALELSTNCYIVVQGKTVSAVGQYENLKQVRKIVLGCIFDNIHPAYSIKRLLIIKKLQADPTKQGVSWERFLPKLKKKVLSRRRKPHKIRKKKEYTPFPPPPVPSKVDIELEKGTYFLAEAERNRLKTAAKITQSNKNAKKRQAKRAAAFIPPSETEPKAKKRKKEQTTTAGS
;
A
#
# COMPACT_ATOMS: atom_id res chain seq x y z
N MET A 1 -7.50 -2.12 -58.86
CA MET A 1 -7.87 -0.69 -58.69
C MET A 1 -9.06 -0.60 -57.74
N VAL A 2 -8.83 -0.23 -56.48
CA VAL A 2 -9.92 -0.06 -55.49
C VAL A 2 -10.37 1.40 -55.53
N LYS A 3 -11.62 1.64 -55.94
CA LYS A 3 -12.22 2.98 -55.99
C LYS A 3 -12.31 3.54 -54.56
N LYS A 4 -11.56 4.61 -54.28
CA LYS A 4 -11.72 5.39 -53.03
C LYS A 4 -13.10 6.05 -53.05
N THR A 5 -13.99 5.61 -52.18
CA THR A 5 -15.27 6.28 -51.92
C THR A 5 -15.02 7.65 -51.30
N LYS A 6 -15.67 8.69 -51.85
CA LYS A 6 -15.66 10.05 -51.27
C LYS A 6 -16.25 9.96 -49.87
N ARG A 7 -15.43 10.20 -48.85
CA ARG A 7 -15.92 10.34 -47.46
C ARG A 7 -16.93 11.49 -47.44
N GLN A 8 -18.16 11.22 -47.02
CA GLN A 8 -19.14 12.26 -46.75
C GLN A 8 -18.55 13.21 -45.70
N ALA A 9 -18.51 14.50 -46.01
CA ALA A 9 -18.20 15.53 -45.04
C ALA A 9 -19.41 15.66 -44.11
N LEU A 10 -19.26 15.26 -42.85
CA LEU A 10 -20.24 15.54 -41.80
C LEU A 10 -20.11 17.01 -41.43
N ASN A 11 -21.08 17.83 -41.84
CA ASN A 11 -21.22 19.20 -41.34
C ASN A 11 -21.92 19.14 -39.99
N PHE A 12 -21.15 19.39 -38.92
CA PHE A 12 -21.72 19.62 -37.59
C PHE A 12 -22.07 21.11 -37.46
N PRO A 13 -23.16 21.46 -36.75
CA PRO A 13 -23.50 22.85 -36.47
C PRO A 13 -22.42 23.51 -35.59
N ASP A 14 -22.10 24.78 -35.88
CA ASP A 14 -21.17 25.57 -35.09
C ASP A 14 -21.80 25.89 -33.72
N VAL A 15 -21.38 25.15 -32.70
CA VAL A 15 -21.77 25.40 -31.30
C VAL A 15 -20.75 26.36 -30.69
N GLN A 16 -21.21 27.49 -30.16
CA GLN A 16 -20.35 28.49 -29.53
C GLN A 16 -19.59 27.86 -28.34
N GLY A 17 -18.26 27.85 -28.41
CA GLY A 17 -17.38 27.21 -27.43
C GLY A 17 -16.96 25.76 -27.75
N TRP A 18 -17.48 25.16 -28.82
CA TRP A 18 -17.05 23.83 -29.27
C TRP A 18 -15.76 23.91 -30.08
N VAL A 19 -14.67 23.36 -29.53
CA VAL A 19 -13.39 23.26 -30.24
C VAL A 19 -13.36 21.93 -30.99
N PRO A 20 -13.26 21.91 -32.33
CA PRO A 20 -13.21 20.67 -33.09
C PRO A 20 -11.99 19.82 -32.67
N TYR A 21 -12.20 18.51 -32.53
CA TYR A 21 -11.12 17.57 -32.23
C TYR A 21 -10.06 17.61 -33.34
N ARG A 22 -8.88 18.17 -33.05
CA ARG A 22 -7.70 18.06 -33.92
C ARG A 22 -6.94 16.80 -33.55
N ALA A 23 -6.81 15.87 -34.50
CA ALA A 23 -6.01 14.66 -34.30
C ALA A 23 -4.57 15.04 -33.88
N PHE A 24 -4.03 14.34 -32.88
CA PHE A 24 -2.68 14.57 -32.36
C PHE A 24 -1.63 14.44 -33.49
N SER A 25 -1.20 15.60 -34.01
CA SER A 25 -0.13 15.72 -35.01
C SER A 25 1.24 15.46 -34.37
N LYS A 26 2.20 14.96 -35.16
CA LYS A 26 3.62 14.84 -34.77
C LYS A 26 4.26 16.18 -34.38
N ASN A 27 3.70 17.30 -34.80
CA ASN A 27 4.17 18.65 -34.47
C ASN A 27 3.43 19.24 -33.27
N LYS A 28 3.32 18.46 -32.19
CA LYS A 28 2.68 18.88 -30.95
C LYS A 28 3.30 20.18 -30.42
N GLU A 29 4.62 20.28 -30.44
CA GLU A 29 5.39 21.38 -29.87
C GLU A 29 5.21 22.71 -30.64
N GLU A 30 4.99 22.68 -31.94
CA GLU A 30 4.73 23.89 -32.75
C GLU A 30 3.30 24.42 -32.54
N ILE A 31 2.33 23.52 -32.32
CA ILE A 31 0.93 23.89 -32.06
C ILE A 31 0.80 24.56 -30.69
N PHE A 32 1.57 24.11 -29.69
CA PHE A 32 1.56 24.69 -28.34
C PHE A 32 2.50 25.90 -28.18
N LYS A 33 3.36 26.22 -29.15
CA LYS A 33 4.25 27.39 -29.10
C LYS A 33 3.51 28.73 -29.12
N ASN A 34 2.33 28.76 -29.74
CA ASN A 34 1.48 29.95 -29.85
C ASN A 34 0.22 29.85 -28.96
N ALA A 35 0.09 28.79 -28.17
CA ALA A 35 -0.96 28.74 -27.15
C ALA A 35 -0.45 29.59 -25.99
N GLU A 36 -1.13 30.70 -25.70
CA GLU A 36 -0.94 31.44 -24.45
C GLU A 36 -0.94 30.43 -23.30
N GLU A 37 0.03 30.51 -22.38
CA GLU A 37 -0.04 29.75 -21.13
C GLU A 37 -1.42 30.03 -20.55
N HIS A 38 -2.29 29.02 -20.53
CA HIS A 38 -3.60 29.17 -19.92
C HIS A 38 -3.35 29.55 -18.47
N GLU A 39 -3.47 30.85 -18.18
CA GLU A 39 -3.45 31.37 -16.83
C GLU A 39 -4.57 30.60 -16.13
N TYR A 40 -4.20 29.72 -15.19
CA TYR A 40 -5.20 28.96 -14.45
C TYR A 40 -6.04 29.98 -13.70
N ALA A 41 -7.23 30.29 -14.22
CA ALA A 41 -8.17 31.14 -13.54
C ALA A 41 -8.57 30.42 -12.25
N GLU A 42 -8.04 30.89 -11.12
CA GLU A 42 -8.47 30.41 -9.83
C GLU A 42 -9.94 30.78 -9.64
N VAL A 43 -10.75 29.77 -9.31
CA VAL A 43 -12.17 29.97 -9.03
C VAL A 43 -12.28 30.99 -7.89
N PRO A 44 -13.07 32.06 -8.04
CA PRO A 44 -13.27 33.04 -6.97
C PRO A 44 -13.70 32.35 -5.67
N LYS A 45 -13.16 32.82 -4.54
CA LYS A 45 -13.34 32.17 -3.23
C LYS A 45 -14.80 31.99 -2.80
N ASP A 46 -15.70 32.83 -3.32
CA ASP A 46 -17.14 32.83 -3.01
C ASP A 46 -18.00 32.24 -4.14
N TRP A 47 -17.39 31.65 -5.17
CA TRP A 47 -18.12 31.03 -6.27
C TRP A 47 -18.86 29.77 -5.79
N LYS A 48 -20.17 29.74 -6.01
CA LYS A 48 -21.01 28.56 -5.82
C LYS A 48 -21.55 28.11 -7.16
N GLU A 49 -21.46 26.81 -7.44
CA GLU A 49 -22.06 26.25 -8.63
C GLU A 49 -23.59 26.42 -8.55
N PRO A 50 -24.24 26.87 -9.64
CA PRO A 50 -25.69 27.02 -9.65
C PRO A 50 -26.38 25.66 -9.57
N GLU A 51 -27.49 25.59 -8.85
CA GLU A 51 -28.32 24.38 -8.78
C GLU A 51 -28.93 24.07 -10.14
N PHE A 52 -28.89 22.80 -10.54
CA PHE A 52 -29.48 22.33 -11.79
C PHE A 52 -30.99 22.17 -11.63
N LYS A 53 -31.76 23.00 -12.33
CA LYS A 53 -33.22 22.99 -12.27
C LYS A 53 -33.83 22.19 -13.43
N PRO A 54 -35.09 21.73 -13.30
CA PRO A 54 -35.82 21.12 -14.41
C PRO A 54 -35.92 22.02 -15.65
N GLU A 55 -35.90 23.35 -15.46
CA GLU A 55 -35.94 24.35 -16.53
C GLU A 55 -34.67 24.35 -17.40
N ASP A 56 -33.51 23.99 -16.83
CA ASP A 56 -32.22 23.94 -17.53
C ASP A 56 -32.14 22.78 -18.52
N ASN A 57 -33.05 21.81 -18.40
CA ASN A 57 -33.21 20.72 -19.36
C ASN A 57 -34.64 20.69 -19.93
N PRO A 58 -34.99 21.61 -20.86
CA PRO A 58 -36.35 21.73 -21.42
C PRO A 58 -36.85 20.45 -22.10
N TYR A 59 -35.93 19.68 -22.67
CA TYR A 59 -36.27 18.42 -23.34
C TYR A 59 -36.27 17.23 -22.38
N GLY A 60 -35.79 17.39 -21.14
CA GLY A 60 -35.98 16.57 -19.92
C GLY A 60 -35.68 15.08 -20.00
N ARG A 61 -35.41 14.56 -21.19
CA ARG A 61 -35.35 13.15 -21.50
C ARG A 61 -33.89 12.75 -21.64
N LEU A 62 -33.43 11.91 -20.72
CA LEU A 62 -32.20 11.16 -20.94
C LEU A 62 -32.43 10.22 -22.14
N PHE A 63 -31.45 10.16 -23.05
CA PHE A 63 -31.57 9.35 -24.27
C PHE A 63 -31.72 7.85 -23.98
N ALA A 64 -31.12 7.39 -22.88
CA ALA A 64 -31.17 6.00 -22.44
C ALA A 64 -31.43 5.91 -20.93
N PRO A 65 -32.21 4.91 -20.47
CA PRO A 65 -32.34 4.63 -19.06
C PRO A 65 -31.01 4.09 -18.51
N SER A 66 -30.58 4.62 -17.37
CA SER A 66 -29.45 4.10 -16.60
C SER A 66 -29.95 3.32 -15.39
N SER A 67 -29.34 2.16 -15.15
CA SER A 67 -29.61 1.34 -13.97
C SER A 67 -28.33 1.00 -13.22
N TYR A 68 -28.40 1.00 -11.89
CA TYR A 68 -27.33 0.52 -11.02
C TYR A 68 -27.89 -0.39 -9.93
N GLY A 69 -27.27 -1.56 -9.79
CA GLY A 69 -27.55 -2.52 -8.73
C GLY A 69 -26.42 -2.62 -7.71
N THR A 70 -26.74 -2.96 -6.46
CA THR A 70 -25.76 -3.32 -5.44
C THR A 70 -26.31 -4.41 -4.53
N LEU A 71 -25.50 -5.44 -4.29
CA LEU A 71 -25.79 -6.50 -3.33
C LEU A 71 -25.52 -6.01 -1.90
N PHE A 72 -26.36 -6.42 -0.96
CA PHE A 72 -26.17 -6.15 0.46
C PHE A 72 -26.07 -7.44 1.29
N PRO A 73 -25.38 -7.41 2.44
CA PRO A 73 -25.28 -8.59 3.29
C PRO A 73 -26.61 -8.93 3.97
N LYS A 74 -26.89 -10.23 4.15
CA LYS A 74 -28.12 -10.73 4.79
C LYS A 74 -28.45 -10.11 6.15
N TYR A 75 -27.44 -9.82 6.99
CA TYR A 75 -27.66 -9.19 8.29
C TYR A 75 -28.22 -7.77 8.20
N ARG A 76 -28.09 -7.10 7.05
CA ARG A 76 -28.54 -5.73 6.83
C ARG A 76 -29.97 -5.66 6.27
N GLU A 77 -30.53 -6.80 5.85
CA GLU A 77 -31.84 -6.92 5.23
C GLU A 77 -32.97 -6.32 6.08
N LYS A 78 -33.03 -6.66 7.38
CA LYS A 78 -34.06 -6.17 8.29
C LYS A 78 -34.13 -4.64 8.31
N TYR A 79 -32.97 -4.00 8.44
CA TYR A 79 -32.88 -2.54 8.45
C TYR A 79 -33.26 -1.95 7.09
N ILE A 80 -32.76 -2.50 5.99
CA ILE A 80 -33.05 -2.00 4.64
C ILE A 80 -34.56 -2.07 4.36
N LYS A 81 -35.20 -3.18 4.75
CA LYS A 81 -36.66 -3.37 4.61
C LYS A 81 -37.45 -2.31 5.38
N GLU A 82 -37.03 -1.95 6.59
CA GLU A 82 -37.68 -0.91 7.42
C GLU A 82 -37.57 0.48 6.79
N ILE A 83 -36.39 0.87 6.27
CA ILE A 83 -36.17 2.21 5.69
C ILE A 83 -36.62 2.34 4.23
N TRP A 84 -36.87 1.22 3.53
CA TRP A 84 -37.07 1.20 2.08
C TRP A 84 -38.22 2.10 1.59
N PRO A 85 -39.40 2.14 2.25
CA PRO A 85 -40.49 3.03 1.82
C PRO A 85 -40.07 4.50 1.85
N THR A 86 -39.32 4.91 2.87
CA THR A 86 -38.81 6.28 3.02
C THR A 86 -37.77 6.60 1.95
N LEU A 87 -36.83 5.69 1.70
CA LEU A 87 -35.83 5.86 0.63
C LEU A 87 -36.49 5.99 -0.74
N LYS A 88 -37.50 5.16 -1.02
CA LYS A 88 -38.25 5.19 -2.28
C LYS A 88 -38.96 6.53 -2.48
N LYS A 89 -39.52 7.12 -1.41
CA LYS A 89 -40.15 8.44 -1.45
C LYS A 89 -39.14 9.53 -1.83
N VAL A 90 -37.99 9.56 -1.14
CA VAL A 90 -36.93 10.56 -1.39
C VAL A 90 -36.36 10.45 -2.81
N LEU A 91 -36.10 9.23 -3.30
CA LEU A 91 -35.59 9.05 -4.67
C LEU A 91 -36.63 9.38 -5.75
N LEU A 92 -37.92 9.21 -5.44
CA LEU A 92 -39.01 9.56 -6.37
C LEU A 92 -39.16 11.07 -6.56
N GLU A 93 -38.83 11.89 -5.55
CA GLU A 93 -38.75 13.36 -5.65
C GLU A 93 -37.75 13.80 -6.73
N HIS A 94 -36.68 13.02 -6.93
CA HIS A 94 -35.70 13.19 -8.00
C HIS A 94 -36.02 12.38 -9.28
N HIS A 95 -37.23 11.84 -9.39
CA HIS A 95 -37.68 11.00 -10.50
C HIS A 95 -36.83 9.74 -10.74
N ILE A 96 -36.23 9.18 -9.69
CA ILE A 96 -35.52 7.89 -9.72
C ILE A 96 -36.42 6.80 -9.15
N ARG A 97 -36.50 5.67 -9.84
CA ARG A 97 -37.20 4.47 -9.37
C ARG A 97 -36.21 3.58 -8.61
N ALA A 98 -36.59 3.16 -7.40
CA ALA A 98 -35.81 2.21 -6.60
C ALA A 98 -36.59 0.91 -6.41
N GLU A 99 -35.92 -0.23 -6.61
CA GLU A 99 -36.43 -1.59 -6.43
C GLU A 99 -35.54 -2.36 -5.44
N LEU A 100 -36.18 -3.15 -4.57
CA LEU A 100 -35.52 -3.98 -3.57
C LEU A 100 -35.91 -5.43 -3.83
N ASP A 101 -34.90 -6.27 -4.06
CA ASP A 101 -35.07 -7.71 -4.11
C ASP A 101 -34.49 -8.35 -2.85
N LEU A 102 -35.36 -8.99 -2.07
CA LEU A 102 -34.99 -9.71 -0.86
C LEU A 102 -34.47 -11.12 -1.17
N ALA A 103 -34.87 -11.73 -2.28
CA ALA A 103 -34.43 -13.07 -2.65
C ALA A 103 -32.94 -13.07 -3.03
N GLU A 104 -32.53 -12.14 -3.90
CA GLU A 104 -31.13 -11.96 -4.29
C GLU A 104 -30.34 -11.07 -3.31
N SER A 105 -31.02 -10.44 -2.32
CA SER A 105 -30.43 -9.43 -1.44
C SER A 105 -29.77 -8.29 -2.24
N SER A 106 -30.50 -7.76 -3.22
CA SER A 106 -30.04 -6.74 -4.15
C SER A 106 -30.93 -5.48 -4.07
N MET A 107 -30.31 -4.31 -4.23
CA MET A 107 -30.98 -3.02 -4.37
C MET A 107 -30.66 -2.46 -5.74
N GLU A 108 -31.67 -1.95 -6.45
CA GLU A 108 -31.50 -1.38 -7.78
C GLU A 108 -32.12 0.02 -7.85
N VAL A 109 -31.43 0.95 -8.52
CA VAL A 109 -31.91 2.30 -8.84
C VAL A 109 -31.89 2.52 -10.34
N ARG A 110 -32.98 3.05 -10.89
CA ARG A 110 -33.21 3.26 -12.32
C ARG A 110 -33.70 4.68 -12.59
N THR A 111 -33.14 5.32 -13.63
CA THR A 111 -33.69 6.59 -14.13
C THR A 111 -35.04 6.36 -14.81
N THR A 112 -35.91 7.37 -14.77
CA THR A 112 -37.18 7.36 -15.49
C THR A 112 -37.13 8.35 -16.66
N PRO A 113 -38.09 8.29 -17.61
CA PRO A 113 -38.17 9.28 -18.69
C PRO A 113 -38.39 10.73 -18.21
N LYS A 114 -38.72 10.93 -16.93
CA LYS A 114 -38.94 12.24 -16.30
C LYS A 114 -37.70 12.75 -15.55
N THR A 115 -36.63 11.98 -15.50
CA THR A 115 -35.40 12.37 -14.81
C THR A 115 -34.70 13.48 -15.60
N PHE A 116 -34.74 14.70 -15.07
CA PHE A 116 -34.16 15.88 -15.70
C PHE A 116 -32.64 15.98 -15.47
N ASP A 117 -32.16 15.64 -14.27
CA ASP A 117 -30.74 15.68 -13.91
C ASP A 117 -30.01 14.40 -14.37
N PRO A 118 -28.98 14.50 -15.23
CA PRO A 118 -28.20 13.35 -15.67
C PRO A 118 -27.29 12.75 -14.58
N PHE A 119 -26.86 13.52 -13.57
CA PHE A 119 -25.89 13.09 -12.56
C PHE A 119 -26.52 12.53 -11.28
N ILE A 120 -27.79 12.83 -11.01
CA ILE A 120 -28.48 12.35 -9.80
C ILE A 120 -28.49 10.81 -9.67
N ILE A 121 -28.46 10.09 -10.79
CA ILE A 121 -28.39 8.62 -10.79
C ILE A 121 -27.08 8.10 -10.18
N LEU A 122 -25.96 8.83 -10.37
CA LEU A 122 -24.67 8.45 -9.78
C LEU A 122 -24.69 8.63 -8.27
N LYS A 123 -25.36 9.68 -7.78
CA LYS A 123 -25.57 9.90 -6.34
C LYS A 123 -26.50 8.83 -5.75
N ALA A 124 -27.59 8.49 -6.44
CA ALA A 124 -28.48 7.41 -6.02
C ALA A 124 -27.77 6.05 -5.93
N ARG A 125 -26.87 5.76 -6.89
CA ARG A 125 -25.95 4.60 -6.83
C ARG A 125 -25.10 4.66 -5.57
N ASP A 126 -24.56 5.82 -5.23
CA ASP A 126 -23.69 5.95 -4.07
C ASP A 126 -24.47 5.79 -2.74
N VAL A 127 -25.72 6.25 -2.69
CA VAL A 127 -26.65 6.00 -1.57
C VAL A 127 -26.86 4.50 -1.34
N ILE A 128 -27.23 3.73 -2.37
CA ILE A 128 -27.44 2.28 -2.20
C ILE A 128 -26.15 1.55 -1.81
N ARG A 129 -24.98 1.99 -2.32
CA ARG A 129 -23.68 1.44 -1.92
C ARG A 129 -23.35 1.74 -0.47
N LEU A 130 -23.65 2.93 0.03
CA LEU A 130 -23.45 3.29 1.43
C LEU A 130 -24.36 2.49 2.37
N LEU A 131 -25.63 2.30 2.00
CA LEU A 131 -26.58 1.49 2.76
C LEU A 131 -26.12 0.02 2.86
N ALA A 132 -25.61 -0.54 1.76
CA ALA A 132 -25.01 -1.87 1.74
C ALA A 132 -23.78 -1.95 2.67
N ARG A 133 -23.05 -0.84 2.83
CA ARG A 133 -21.92 -0.67 3.77
C ARG A 133 -22.32 -0.27 5.20
N SER A 134 -23.59 -0.48 5.55
CA SER A 134 -24.14 -0.23 6.88
C SER A 134 -24.03 1.21 7.37
N VAL A 135 -23.96 2.17 6.45
CA VAL A 135 -24.19 3.58 6.78
C VAL A 135 -25.68 3.75 7.12
N PRO A 136 -26.03 4.54 8.15
CA PRO A 136 -27.43 4.88 8.46
C PRO A 136 -28.07 5.70 7.34
N PHE A 137 -29.38 5.52 7.16
CA PHE A 137 -30.19 6.23 6.17
C PHE A 137 -29.98 7.74 6.19
N GLU A 138 -30.08 8.37 7.37
CA GLU A 138 -29.94 9.81 7.55
C GLU A 138 -28.61 10.36 7.02
N GLN A 139 -27.53 9.58 7.13
CA GLN A 139 -26.22 10.00 6.64
C GLN A 139 -26.05 9.68 5.16
N ALA A 140 -26.66 8.61 4.66
CA ALA A 140 -26.59 8.23 3.26
C ALA A 140 -27.33 9.23 2.36
N ILE A 141 -28.53 9.69 2.74
CA ILE A 141 -29.33 10.64 1.92
C ILE A 141 -28.65 11.99 1.70
N ARG A 142 -27.72 12.39 2.58
CA ARG A 142 -26.97 13.64 2.44
C ARG A 142 -26.17 13.70 1.13
N VAL A 143 -25.78 12.54 0.59
CA VAL A 143 -25.05 12.43 -0.68
C VAL A 143 -25.87 12.88 -1.90
N LEU A 144 -27.19 13.00 -1.77
CA LEU A 144 -28.01 13.57 -2.84
C LEU A 144 -27.74 15.08 -3.06
N GLN A 145 -27.24 15.79 -2.04
CA GLN A 145 -26.83 17.19 -2.12
C GLN A 145 -25.56 17.34 -2.98
N ASP A 146 -25.38 18.47 -3.66
CA ASP A 146 -24.23 18.69 -4.58
C ASP A 146 -22.88 18.79 -3.85
N ASP A 147 -22.84 19.40 -2.68
CA ASP A 147 -21.60 19.61 -1.91
C ASP A 147 -21.10 18.36 -1.18
N VAL A 148 -21.92 17.31 -1.09
CA VAL A 148 -21.67 16.13 -0.26
C VAL A 148 -21.41 14.91 -1.13
N PHE A 149 -20.25 14.32 -0.92
CA PHE A 149 -19.79 13.16 -1.66
C PHE A 149 -19.65 11.94 -0.74
N ALA A 150 -19.57 10.78 -1.36
CA ALA A 150 -19.30 9.51 -0.71
C ALA A 150 -17.94 8.98 -1.13
N ASP A 151 -17.21 8.37 -0.20
CA ASP A 151 -15.98 7.65 -0.50
C ASP A 151 -15.95 6.27 0.17
N ILE A 152 -15.65 5.22 -0.61
CA ILE A 152 -15.49 3.85 -0.10
C ILE A 152 -14.04 3.44 -0.31
N ILE A 153 -13.29 3.42 0.79
CA ILE A 153 -11.85 3.16 0.81
C ILE A 153 -11.61 1.70 1.14
N GLU A 154 -10.89 0.99 0.27
CA GLU A 154 -10.47 -0.38 0.53
C GLU A 154 -9.18 -0.42 1.37
N ILE A 155 -9.19 -1.21 2.44
CA ILE A 155 -8.09 -1.28 3.42
C ILE A 155 -7.47 -2.68 3.50
N ASN A 156 -7.46 -3.44 2.41
CA ASN A 156 -6.99 -4.82 2.40
C ASN A 156 -5.49 -4.95 2.70
N LEU A 157 -5.11 -5.92 3.55
CA LEU A 157 -3.71 -6.18 3.94
C LEU A 157 -3.46 -7.69 4.11
N ASN A 158 -2.33 -8.19 3.60
CA ASN A 158 -2.04 -9.64 3.52
C ASN A 158 -1.96 -10.32 4.88
N ASN A 159 -1.33 -9.69 5.87
CA ASN A 159 -1.21 -10.26 7.21
C ASN A 159 -2.45 -9.90 8.05
N ARG A 160 -3.25 -10.92 8.37
CA ARG A 160 -4.52 -10.79 9.11
C ARG A 160 -4.35 -10.16 10.49
N GLU A 161 -3.36 -10.57 11.27
CA GLU A 161 -3.13 -10.02 12.61
C GLU A 161 -2.76 -8.54 12.56
N ARG A 162 -1.87 -8.18 11.62
CA ARG A 162 -1.46 -6.80 11.40
C ARG A 162 -2.66 -5.95 10.95
N PHE A 163 -3.50 -6.50 10.07
CA PHE A 163 -4.71 -5.84 9.60
C PHE A 163 -5.66 -5.51 10.76
N VAL A 164 -5.99 -6.49 11.58
CA VAL A 164 -6.89 -6.31 12.74
C VAL A 164 -6.32 -5.28 13.71
N LYS A 165 -5.02 -5.35 14.04
CA LYS A 165 -4.36 -4.37 14.92
C LYS A 165 -4.41 -2.94 14.36
N ARG A 166 -4.15 -2.75 13.05
CA ARG A 166 -4.19 -1.41 12.42
C ARG A 166 -5.61 -0.89 12.23
N ARG A 167 -6.58 -1.75 11.92
CA ARG A 167 -8.00 -1.39 11.85
C ARG A 167 -8.54 -0.97 13.21
N ASN A 168 -8.25 -1.75 14.27
CA ASN A 168 -8.66 -1.39 15.63
C ASN A 168 -7.99 -0.09 16.10
N ARG A 169 -6.74 0.19 15.67
CA ARG A 169 -6.09 1.49 15.90
C ARG A 169 -6.81 2.64 15.20
N LEU A 170 -7.37 2.44 14.00
CA LEU A 170 -8.14 3.46 13.31
C LEU A 170 -9.44 3.80 14.05
N ILE A 171 -10.10 2.78 14.62
CA ILE A 171 -11.31 2.93 15.42
C ILE A 171 -10.98 3.63 16.76
N GLY A 172 -9.91 3.19 17.43
CA GLY A 172 -9.53 3.62 18.76
C GLY A 172 -10.23 2.84 19.87
N SER A 173 -9.90 3.17 21.13
CA SER A 173 -10.67 2.78 22.32
C SER A 173 -12.11 3.25 22.15
N GLU A 174 -13.08 2.36 22.23
CA GLU A 174 -14.53 2.67 22.15
C GLU A 174 -14.96 3.56 20.96
N GLY A 175 -14.16 3.64 19.89
CA GLY A 175 -14.43 4.52 18.75
C GLY A 175 -14.00 5.99 18.93
N GLU A 176 -13.28 6.34 19.99
CA GLU A 176 -12.84 7.72 20.27
C GLU A 176 -12.00 8.33 19.13
N THR A 177 -11.08 7.53 18.56
CA THR A 177 -10.20 8.01 17.48
C THR A 177 -11.02 8.26 16.21
N LEU A 178 -11.97 7.39 15.91
CA LEU A 178 -12.89 7.56 14.80
C LEU A 178 -13.74 8.82 15.01
N LYS A 179 -14.30 9.02 16.22
CA LYS A 179 -15.12 10.19 16.52
C LYS A 179 -14.33 11.49 16.45
N ALA A 180 -13.11 11.50 16.96
CA ALA A 180 -12.22 12.65 16.85
C ALA A 180 -11.87 12.96 15.38
N LEU A 181 -11.72 11.93 14.54
CA LEU A 181 -11.51 12.11 13.10
C LEU A 181 -12.74 12.70 12.42
N GLU A 182 -13.94 12.21 12.72
CA GLU A 182 -15.21 12.76 12.21
C GLU A 182 -15.37 14.25 12.52
N LEU A 183 -15.15 14.64 13.78
CA LEU A 183 -15.24 16.05 14.22
C LEU A 183 -14.13 16.90 13.58
N SER A 184 -12.94 16.32 13.38
CA SER A 184 -11.83 17.02 12.76
C SER A 184 -12.01 17.26 11.27
N THR A 185 -12.72 16.40 10.55
CA THR A 185 -12.93 16.53 9.09
C THR A 185 -14.36 16.88 8.70
N ASN A 186 -15.29 17.01 9.65
CA ASN A 186 -16.73 17.17 9.39
C ASN A 186 -17.28 16.08 8.45
N CYS A 187 -16.73 14.87 8.53
CA CYS A 187 -17.19 13.71 7.76
C CYS A 187 -17.87 12.72 8.70
N TYR A 188 -18.80 11.94 8.15
CA TYR A 188 -19.30 10.73 8.80
C TYR A 188 -18.46 9.54 8.32
N ILE A 189 -17.93 8.70 9.23
CA ILE A 189 -17.00 7.63 8.86
C ILE A 189 -17.43 6.31 9.50
N VAL A 190 -17.62 5.28 8.68
CA VAL A 190 -17.95 3.92 9.14
C VAL A 190 -16.87 2.95 8.71
N VAL A 191 -16.30 2.22 9.67
CA VAL A 191 -15.32 1.17 9.42
C VAL A 191 -16.03 -0.17 9.43
N GLN A 192 -16.10 -0.84 8.28
CA GLN A 192 -16.75 -2.14 8.16
C GLN A 192 -15.87 -3.14 7.41
N GLY A 193 -15.54 -4.25 8.08
CA GLY A 193 -14.80 -5.35 7.45
C GLY A 193 -13.44 -4.91 6.92
N LYS A 194 -13.31 -4.90 5.58
CA LYS A 194 -12.12 -4.50 4.80
C LYS A 194 -12.25 -3.14 4.12
N THR A 195 -13.26 -2.36 4.46
CA THR A 195 -13.47 -1.04 3.88
C THR A 195 -13.81 0.00 4.93
N VAL A 196 -13.55 1.24 4.58
CA VAL A 196 -13.95 2.42 5.34
C VAL A 196 -14.82 3.26 4.42
N SER A 197 -16.06 3.46 4.80
CA SER A 197 -16.98 4.36 4.11
C SER A 197 -16.91 5.73 4.77
N ALA A 198 -16.86 6.79 3.99
CA ALA A 198 -16.88 8.17 4.46
C ALA A 198 -17.88 8.99 3.65
N VAL A 199 -18.56 9.93 4.31
CA VAL A 199 -19.51 10.87 3.70
C VAL A 199 -19.17 12.28 4.14
N GLY A 200 -19.07 13.22 3.19
CA GLY A 200 -18.79 14.63 3.48
C GLY A 200 -18.30 15.39 2.25
N GLN A 201 -17.78 16.60 2.46
CA GLN A 201 -17.22 17.42 1.37
C GLN A 201 -15.96 16.80 0.76
N TYR A 202 -15.73 17.08 -0.52
CA TYR A 202 -14.62 16.49 -1.29
C TYR A 202 -13.23 16.71 -0.66
N GLU A 203 -12.94 17.94 -0.23
CA GLU A 203 -11.64 18.27 0.39
C GLU A 203 -11.38 17.46 1.65
N ASN A 204 -12.42 17.30 2.47
CA ASN A 204 -12.37 16.57 3.72
C ASN A 204 -12.22 15.06 3.47
N LEU A 205 -12.92 14.51 2.46
CA LEU A 205 -12.77 13.11 2.06
C LEU A 205 -11.35 12.80 1.59
N LYS A 206 -10.70 13.71 0.84
CA LYS A 206 -9.29 13.57 0.43
C LYS A 206 -8.36 13.46 1.63
N GLN A 207 -8.61 14.25 2.68
CA GLN A 207 -7.86 14.17 3.93
C GLN A 207 -8.13 12.84 4.66
N VAL A 208 -9.39 12.44 4.81
CA VAL A 208 -9.78 11.16 5.45
C VAL A 208 -9.10 9.98 4.73
N ARG A 209 -9.17 9.95 3.40
CA ARG A 209 -8.51 8.92 2.57
C ARG A 209 -7.01 8.85 2.85
N LYS A 210 -6.31 10.00 2.86
CA LYS A 210 -4.88 10.04 3.18
C LYS A 210 -4.58 9.49 4.59
N ILE A 211 -5.42 9.81 5.57
CA ILE A 211 -5.23 9.37 6.96
C ILE A 211 -5.48 7.86 7.09
N VAL A 212 -6.56 7.35 6.49
CA VAL A 212 -6.90 5.93 6.50
C VAL A 212 -5.80 5.11 5.83
N LEU A 213 -5.37 5.50 4.63
CA LEU A 213 -4.28 4.83 3.91
C LEU A 213 -2.96 4.89 4.70
N GLY A 214 -2.61 6.04 5.28
CA GLY A 214 -1.41 6.18 6.11
C GLY A 214 -1.43 5.33 7.38
N CYS A 215 -2.61 5.14 7.98
CA CYS A 215 -2.78 4.27 9.14
C CYS A 215 -2.61 2.79 8.77
N ILE A 216 -3.25 2.38 7.69
CA ILE A 216 -3.33 0.97 7.29
C ILE A 216 -2.06 0.50 6.58
N PHE A 217 -1.48 1.28 5.68
CA PHE A 217 -0.34 0.88 4.87
C PHE A 217 0.98 1.39 5.46
N ASP A 218 1.08 2.70 5.74
CA ASP A 218 2.33 3.36 6.18
C ASP A 218 2.64 3.23 7.68
N ASN A 219 1.76 2.56 8.44
CA ASN A 219 1.89 2.38 9.89
C ASN A 219 1.96 3.68 10.69
N ILE A 220 1.39 4.77 10.18
CA ILE A 220 1.36 6.06 10.86
C ILE A 220 0.17 6.06 11.82
N HIS A 221 0.35 6.43 13.08
CA HIS A 221 -0.76 6.45 14.03
C HIS A 221 -1.73 7.61 13.70
N PRO A 222 -3.06 7.37 13.61
CA PRO A 222 -4.04 8.40 13.20
C PRO A 222 -4.06 9.61 14.13
N ALA A 223 -3.76 9.42 15.43
CA ALA A 223 -3.61 10.52 16.39
C ALA A 223 -2.62 11.62 15.94
N TYR A 224 -1.55 11.31 15.19
CA TYR A 224 -0.65 12.35 14.66
C TYR A 224 -1.35 13.20 13.61
N SER A 225 -2.13 12.57 12.72
CA SER A 225 -2.90 13.26 11.71
C SER A 225 -4.00 14.11 12.31
N ILE A 226 -4.71 13.60 13.34
CA ILE A 226 -5.74 14.36 14.06
C ILE A 226 -5.12 15.60 14.72
N LYS A 227 -3.99 15.45 15.44
CA LYS A 227 -3.27 16.59 16.02
C LYS A 227 -2.87 17.62 14.97
N ARG A 228 -2.38 17.16 13.81
CA ARG A 228 -2.00 18.02 12.69
C ARG A 228 -3.21 18.78 12.14
N LEU A 229 -4.34 18.10 11.92
CA LEU A 229 -5.58 18.74 11.44
C LEU A 229 -6.11 19.78 12.43
N LEU A 230 -6.07 19.48 13.73
CA LEU A 230 -6.52 20.40 14.76
C LEU A 230 -5.65 21.68 14.81
N ILE A 231 -4.34 21.55 14.64
CA ILE A 231 -3.44 22.71 14.54
C ILE A 231 -3.72 23.50 13.26
N ILE A 232 -3.96 22.84 12.13
CA ILE A 232 -4.31 23.51 10.87
C ILE A 232 -5.61 24.29 11.02
N LYS A 233 -6.66 23.70 11.59
CA LYS A 233 -7.93 24.39 11.84
C LYS A 233 -7.77 25.63 12.73
N LYS A 234 -6.94 25.55 13.77
CA LYS A 234 -6.61 26.70 14.62
C LYS A 234 -5.88 27.80 13.85
N LEU A 235 -4.85 27.43 13.09
CA LEU A 235 -4.08 28.39 12.27
C LEU A 235 -4.92 29.03 11.15
N GLN A 236 -5.90 28.30 10.61
CA GLN A 236 -6.86 28.82 9.62
C GLN A 236 -7.80 29.85 10.23
N ALA A 237 -8.22 29.65 11.48
CA ALA A 237 -9.10 30.57 12.19
C ALA A 237 -8.37 31.88 12.57
N ASP A 238 -7.06 31.84 12.76
CA ASP A 238 -6.23 33.00 13.13
C ASP A 238 -5.95 33.92 11.91
N PRO A 239 -6.47 35.17 11.86
CA PRO A 239 -6.25 36.06 10.71
C PRO A 239 -4.78 36.44 10.49
N THR A 240 -3.99 36.52 11.57
CA THR A 240 -2.58 36.91 11.54
C THR A 240 -1.64 35.90 10.87
N LYS A 241 -2.13 34.68 10.57
CA LYS A 241 -1.29 33.56 10.09
C LYS A 241 -1.58 33.17 8.65
N GLN A 242 -2.51 33.85 7.96
CA GLN A 242 -2.90 33.49 6.59
C GLN A 242 -1.78 33.68 5.56
N GLY A 243 -0.90 34.68 5.72
CA GLY A 243 0.22 34.95 4.80
C GLY A 243 1.54 34.25 5.12
N VAL A 244 1.60 33.41 6.17
CA VAL A 244 2.86 32.79 6.65
C VAL A 244 2.83 31.28 6.40
N SER A 245 3.96 30.69 5.98
CA SER A 245 4.06 29.24 5.84
C SER A 245 3.83 28.51 7.18
N TRP A 246 2.90 27.55 7.17
CA TRP A 246 2.50 26.82 8.38
C TRP A 246 3.43 25.67 8.77
N GLU A 247 4.40 25.30 7.95
CA GLU A 247 5.25 24.12 8.18
C GLU A 247 6.00 24.12 9.51
N ARG A 248 6.34 25.31 10.03
CA ARG A 248 7.02 25.48 11.31
C ARG A 248 6.15 25.04 12.49
N PHE A 249 4.85 25.24 12.40
CA PHE A 249 3.88 24.97 13.48
C PHE A 249 3.37 23.53 13.46
N LEU A 250 3.54 22.83 12.33
CA LEU A 250 3.00 21.49 12.18
C LEU A 250 3.95 20.43 12.80
N PRO A 251 3.41 19.49 13.60
CA PRO A 251 4.20 18.40 14.15
C PRO A 251 4.80 17.54 13.03
N LYS A 252 6.12 17.50 12.96
CA LYS A 252 6.84 16.65 12.00
C LYS A 252 6.95 15.23 12.54
N LEU A 253 6.47 14.25 11.78
CA LEU A 253 6.66 12.84 12.10
C LEU A 253 8.14 12.48 11.93
N LYS A 254 8.89 12.41 13.03
CA LYS A 254 10.27 11.90 13.00
C LYS A 254 10.22 10.41 12.68
N LYS A 255 10.65 10.02 11.48
CA LYS A 255 10.88 8.60 11.17
C LYS A 255 11.99 8.10 12.11
N LYS A 256 11.62 7.30 13.12
CA LYS A 256 12.59 6.56 13.96
C LYS A 256 13.16 5.43 13.12
N VAL A 257 13.95 5.74 12.10
CA VAL A 257 14.71 4.70 11.41
C VAL A 257 15.89 4.39 12.33
N LEU A 258 15.85 3.25 13.02
CA LEU A 258 17.05 2.61 13.58
C LEU A 258 17.92 2.11 12.40
N SER A 259 18.28 3.00 11.48
CA SER A 259 18.88 2.62 10.18
C SER A 259 20.32 2.18 10.30
N ARG A 260 20.94 2.36 11.46
CA ARG A 260 22.33 1.94 11.68
C ARG A 260 22.40 0.70 12.56
N ARG A 261 21.64 -0.34 12.22
CA ARG A 261 22.06 -1.69 12.64
C ARG A 261 23.33 -2.01 11.85
N ARG A 262 24.49 -1.92 12.52
CA ARG A 262 25.77 -2.34 11.93
C ARG A 262 25.61 -3.77 11.43
N LYS A 263 25.91 -4.01 10.14
CA LYS A 263 25.97 -5.36 9.61
C LYS A 263 27.15 -6.08 10.29
N PRO A 264 26.99 -7.34 10.74
CA PRO A 264 28.11 -8.08 11.29
C PRO A 264 29.21 -8.22 10.23
N HIS A 265 30.49 -8.17 10.64
CA HIS A 265 31.64 -8.32 9.73
C HIS A 265 31.59 -9.66 8.96
N LYS A 266 30.98 -10.69 9.55
CA LYS A 266 30.71 -11.97 8.89
C LYS A 266 29.21 -12.12 8.64
N ILE A 267 28.80 -11.86 7.40
CA ILE A 267 27.43 -12.15 6.92
C ILE A 267 27.42 -13.59 6.41
N ARG A 268 26.68 -14.47 7.11
CA ARG A 268 26.46 -15.85 6.62
C ARG A 268 25.68 -15.78 5.30
N LYS A 269 26.28 -16.28 4.21
CA LYS A 269 25.55 -16.50 2.95
C LYS A 269 24.47 -17.57 3.21
N LYS A 270 23.24 -17.33 2.76
CA LYS A 270 22.17 -18.36 2.83
C LYS A 270 22.58 -19.53 1.94
N LYS A 271 22.33 -20.77 2.41
CA LYS A 271 22.53 -21.97 1.59
C LYS A 271 21.53 -21.94 0.42
N GLU A 272 21.93 -22.46 -0.73
CA GLU A 272 21.04 -22.66 -1.86
C GLU A 272 19.93 -23.64 -1.48
N TYR A 273 18.72 -23.41 -2.01
CA TYR A 273 17.58 -24.26 -1.73
C TYR A 273 17.76 -25.61 -2.44
N THR A 274 17.87 -26.68 -1.66
CA THR A 274 17.86 -28.05 -2.16
C THR A 274 16.49 -28.66 -1.84
N PRO A 275 15.74 -29.19 -2.83
CA PRO A 275 14.44 -29.81 -2.57
C PRO A 275 14.57 -31.12 -1.80
N PHE A 276 15.74 -31.75 -1.86
CA PHE A 276 16.05 -32.95 -1.11
C PHE A 276 16.42 -32.61 0.34
N PRO A 277 15.80 -33.25 1.34
CA PRO A 277 16.22 -33.10 2.72
C PRO A 277 17.63 -33.68 2.90
N PRO A 278 18.44 -33.15 3.83
CA PRO A 278 19.70 -33.79 4.18
C PRO A 278 19.42 -35.18 4.76
N PRO A 279 20.35 -36.15 4.62
CA PRO A 279 20.19 -37.45 5.23
C PRO A 279 20.04 -37.31 6.75
N PRO A 280 19.16 -38.10 7.39
CA PRO A 280 19.05 -38.12 8.84
C PRO A 280 20.40 -38.52 9.46
N VAL A 281 20.71 -37.99 10.63
CA VAL A 281 21.89 -38.41 11.38
C VAL A 281 21.65 -39.85 11.84
N PRO A 282 22.52 -40.83 11.49
CA PRO A 282 22.33 -42.21 11.88
C PRO A 282 22.36 -42.36 13.41
N SER A 283 21.60 -43.32 13.96
CA SER A 283 21.62 -43.58 15.39
C SER A 283 22.97 -44.15 15.82
N LYS A 284 23.26 -44.13 17.14
CA LYS A 284 24.46 -44.79 17.66
C LYS A 284 24.51 -46.27 17.28
N VAL A 285 23.35 -46.94 17.28
CA VAL A 285 23.20 -48.33 16.87
C VAL A 285 23.53 -48.50 15.38
N ASP A 286 23.01 -47.62 14.52
CA ASP A 286 23.30 -47.66 13.08
C ASP A 286 24.78 -47.41 12.79
N ILE A 287 25.41 -46.47 13.50
CA ILE A 287 26.86 -46.21 13.40
C ILE A 287 27.66 -47.44 13.84
N GLU A 288 27.22 -48.14 14.88
CA GLU A 288 27.88 -49.36 15.37
C GLU A 288 27.65 -50.56 14.46
N LEU A 289 26.48 -50.66 13.82
CA LEU A 289 26.14 -51.65 12.80
C LEU A 289 26.96 -51.40 11.52
N GLU A 290 27.04 -50.16 11.04
CA GLU A 290 27.85 -49.75 9.88
C GLU A 290 29.34 -50.03 10.11
N LYS A 291 29.85 -49.79 11.32
CA LYS A 291 31.24 -50.10 11.71
C LYS A 291 31.49 -51.59 11.97
N GLY A 292 30.44 -52.43 11.98
CA GLY A 292 30.52 -53.85 12.33
C GLY A 292 30.89 -54.11 13.80
N THR A 293 30.97 -53.06 14.63
CA THR A 293 31.34 -53.18 16.04
C THR A 293 30.19 -53.67 16.90
N TYR A 294 28.95 -53.51 16.42
CA TYR A 294 27.74 -53.85 17.19
C TYR A 294 27.73 -55.33 17.63
N PHE A 295 28.09 -56.25 16.74
CA PHE A 295 28.05 -57.68 17.00
C PHE A 295 29.27 -58.24 17.76
N LEU A 296 30.35 -57.46 17.91
CA LEU A 296 31.56 -57.91 18.61
C LEU A 296 31.29 -58.05 20.11
N ALA A 297 31.69 -59.19 20.68
CA ALA A 297 31.69 -59.40 22.13
C ALA A 297 32.60 -58.38 22.83
N GLU A 298 32.27 -58.01 24.07
CA GLU A 298 33.01 -56.99 24.81
C GLU A 298 34.51 -57.33 24.96
N ALA A 299 34.83 -58.61 25.15
CA ALA A 299 36.21 -59.10 25.22
C ALA A 299 37.00 -58.86 23.92
N GLU A 300 36.37 -59.10 22.75
CA GLU A 300 36.99 -58.85 21.44
C GLU A 300 37.16 -57.35 21.18
N ARG A 301 36.16 -56.54 21.53
CA ARG A 301 36.26 -55.08 21.47
C ARG A 301 37.43 -54.58 22.31
N ASN A 302 37.62 -55.13 23.50
CA ASN A 302 38.72 -54.74 24.40
C ASN A 302 40.09 -55.19 23.87
N ARG A 303 40.20 -56.39 23.28
CA ARG A 303 41.42 -56.88 22.61
C ARG A 303 41.80 -56.03 21.41
N LEU A 304 40.82 -55.65 20.57
CA LEU A 304 41.05 -54.77 19.43
C LEU A 304 41.45 -53.35 19.88
N LYS A 305 40.85 -52.83 20.96
CA LYS A 305 41.24 -51.54 21.56
C LYS A 305 42.68 -51.55 22.08
N THR A 306 43.10 -52.60 22.79
CA THR A 306 44.49 -52.72 23.29
C THR A 306 45.47 -52.88 22.14
N ALA A 307 45.16 -53.71 21.14
CA ALA A 307 45.97 -53.85 19.94
C ALA A 307 46.12 -52.50 19.18
N ALA A 308 45.03 -51.75 19.01
CA ALA A 308 45.07 -50.42 18.40
C ALA A 308 45.90 -49.40 19.22
N LYS A 309 45.86 -49.46 20.56
CA LYS A 309 46.71 -48.62 21.41
C LYS A 309 48.19 -48.97 21.26
N ILE A 310 48.53 -50.26 21.20
CA ILE A 310 49.91 -50.74 21.03
C ILE A 310 50.46 -50.30 19.67
N THR A 311 49.70 -50.49 18.59
CA THR A 311 50.13 -50.07 17.24
C THR A 311 50.30 -48.56 17.14
N GLN A 312 49.39 -47.77 17.72
CA GLN A 312 49.50 -46.32 17.77
C GLN A 312 50.70 -45.86 18.61
N SER A 313 50.97 -46.51 19.74
CA SER A 313 52.15 -46.27 20.58
C SER A 313 53.43 -46.52 19.79
N ASN A 314 53.54 -47.67 19.12
CA ASN A 314 54.68 -48.01 18.26
C ASN A 314 54.87 -47.01 17.11
N LYS A 315 53.78 -46.55 16.49
CA LYS A 315 53.83 -45.52 15.44
C LYS A 315 54.34 -44.19 15.99
N ASN A 316 53.90 -43.79 17.18
CA ASN A 316 54.38 -42.58 17.84
C ASN A 316 55.84 -42.71 18.29
N ALA A 317 56.26 -43.88 18.78
CA ALA A 317 57.64 -44.17 19.11
C ALA A 317 58.55 -44.08 17.87
N LYS A 318 58.13 -44.65 16.74
CA LYS A 318 58.83 -44.50 15.45
C LYS A 318 58.90 -43.04 15.00
N LYS A 319 57.80 -42.27 15.09
CA LYS A 319 57.81 -40.83 14.79
C LYS A 319 58.76 -40.05 15.71
N ARG A 320 58.81 -40.39 16.99
CA ARG A 320 59.72 -39.78 17.97
C ARG A 320 61.18 -40.15 17.68
N GLN A 321 61.45 -41.42 17.35
CA GLN A 321 62.78 -41.87 16.91
C GLN A 321 63.19 -41.17 15.62
N ALA A 322 62.33 -41.05 14.62
CA ALA A 322 62.61 -40.32 13.38
C ALA A 322 62.88 -38.84 13.64
N LYS A 323 62.08 -38.17 14.50
CA LYS A 323 62.35 -36.79 14.93
C LYS A 323 63.68 -36.66 15.69
N ARG A 324 64.01 -37.61 16.57
CA ARG A 324 65.30 -37.64 17.29
C ARG A 324 66.46 -37.85 16.33
N ALA A 325 66.38 -38.83 15.42
CA ALA A 325 67.40 -39.09 14.41
C ALA A 325 67.59 -37.89 13.47
N ALA A 326 66.51 -37.22 13.06
CA ALA A 326 66.57 -35.99 12.27
C ALA A 326 67.27 -34.84 13.00
N ALA A 327 67.21 -34.79 14.35
CA ALA A 327 67.93 -33.79 15.14
C ALA A 327 69.43 -34.12 15.31
N PHE A 328 69.84 -35.38 15.12
CA PHE A 328 71.24 -35.83 15.19
C PHE A 328 71.98 -35.74 13.85
N ILE A 329 71.26 -35.53 12.75
CA ILE A 329 71.86 -35.22 11.44
C ILE A 329 72.09 -33.72 11.42
N PRO A 330 73.34 -33.23 11.31
CA PRO A 330 73.60 -31.80 11.18
C PRO A 330 72.88 -31.29 9.92
N PRO A 331 72.18 -30.14 10.00
CA PRO A 331 71.54 -29.56 8.83
C PRO A 331 72.59 -29.33 7.73
N SER A 332 72.32 -29.77 6.51
CA SER A 332 73.27 -29.59 5.41
C SER A 332 73.56 -28.11 5.20
N GLU A 333 74.82 -27.70 5.33
CA GLU A 333 75.25 -26.34 5.05
C GLU A 333 75.01 -26.06 3.55
N THR A 334 74.05 -25.18 3.28
CA THR A 334 73.97 -24.48 2.00
C THR A 334 74.51 -23.08 2.26
N GLU A 335 75.59 -22.73 1.56
CA GLU A 335 76.28 -21.45 1.74
C GLU A 335 75.31 -20.26 1.67
N PRO A 336 75.40 -19.29 2.61
CA PRO A 336 74.51 -18.15 2.62
C PRO A 336 74.84 -17.14 1.51
N LYS A 337 73.89 -16.92 0.59
CA LYS A 337 73.94 -15.86 -0.42
C LYS A 337 74.16 -14.48 0.22
N ALA A 338 75.25 -13.83 -0.17
CA ALA A 338 75.63 -12.49 0.26
C ALA A 338 74.57 -11.43 -0.08
N LYS A 339 74.15 -10.64 0.92
CA LYS A 339 73.32 -9.43 0.76
C LYS A 339 74.19 -8.25 0.32
N LYS A 340 74.01 -7.76 -0.92
CA LYS A 340 74.58 -6.48 -1.38
C LYS A 340 73.88 -5.30 -0.69
N ARG A 341 74.65 -4.45 0.00
CA ARG A 341 74.26 -3.12 0.52
C ARG A 341 74.21 -2.10 -0.62
N LYS A 342 73.12 -1.31 -0.69
CA LYS A 342 73.01 -0.08 -1.50
C LYS A 342 73.80 1.06 -0.82
N LYS A 343 74.64 1.77 -1.57
CA LYS A 343 75.26 3.04 -1.18
C LYS A 343 74.28 4.20 -1.46
N GLU A 344 74.04 5.02 -0.45
CA GLU A 344 73.47 6.37 -0.58
C GLU A 344 74.59 7.34 -0.97
N GLN A 345 74.35 8.18 -1.99
CA GLN A 345 75.15 9.35 -2.32
C GLN A 345 74.40 10.58 -1.80
N THR A 346 74.96 11.25 -0.80
CA THR A 346 74.60 12.59 -0.38
C THR A 346 75.37 13.64 -1.17
N THR A 347 74.65 14.69 -1.52
CA THR A 347 75.11 15.96 -2.08
C THR A 347 75.91 16.78 -1.06
N THR A 348 76.94 17.50 -1.51
CA THR A 348 77.43 18.73 -0.86
C THR A 348 78.16 19.59 -1.90
N ALA A 349 77.92 20.90 -1.85
CA ALA A 349 78.26 21.89 -2.88
C ALA A 349 79.55 22.66 -2.57
N GLY A 350 80.20 23.19 -3.62
CA GLY A 350 80.84 24.52 -3.60
C GLY A 350 82.37 24.61 -3.76
N SER A 351 82.84 24.85 -4.99
CA SER A 351 83.71 25.97 -5.40
C SER A 351 83.82 26.02 -6.92
#